data_AF-A0A859D390-F1
#
_entry.id   AF-A0A859D390-F1
#
_cell.length_a   1.000
_cell.length_b   1.000
_cell.length_c   1.000
_cell.angle_alpha   90.00
_cell.angle_beta   90.00
_cell.angle_gamma   90.00
#
_symmetry.space_group_name_H-M   'P 1'
#
loop_
_entity.id
_entity.type
_entity.pdbx_description
1 polymer ?
#
loop_
_entity_poly.entity_id
_entity_poly.type
_entity_poly.pdbx_seq_one_letter_code
_entity_poly.pdbx_strand_id
1 'polypeptide(L)'
;MLDGHHSETMSYPNSDSRILCDMLSMCFDGFSANSTLYGRVSNTLDKHIFKKVSSLYRRLAERLLYGVGALPEDTGTMNPEPGYIAIAYLSALNAPEKYASSRVMSVNWQVIKRVGKLVRLLDDKLFANTIIDYLVCIQVLLDNVRHRRKAAKLMEGKYRA
;
A
#
# COMPACT_ATOMS: atom_id res chain seq x y z
N MET A 1 34.74 -38.74 12.89
CA MET A 1 33.29 -38.74 12.59
C MET A 1 32.80 -37.35 12.94
N LEU A 2 32.40 -36.58 11.93
CA LEU A 2 31.88 -35.22 12.07
C LEU A 2 30.36 -35.34 12.13
N ASP A 3 29.78 -35.28 13.32
CA ASP A 3 28.33 -35.22 13.46
C ASP A 3 27.85 -33.84 13.01
N GLY A 4 27.17 -33.85 11.87
CA GLY A 4 26.51 -32.68 11.32
C GLY A 4 25.35 -32.26 12.21
N HIS A 5 25.47 -31.08 12.81
CA HIS A 5 24.33 -30.34 13.32
C HIS A 5 23.42 -29.98 12.14
N HIS A 6 22.44 -30.84 11.85
CA HIS A 6 21.23 -30.43 11.17
C HIS A 6 20.49 -29.47 12.10
N SER A 7 20.79 -28.17 11.95
CA SER A 7 19.87 -27.12 12.37
C SER A 7 18.68 -27.21 11.44
N GLU A 8 17.73 -28.07 11.79
CA GLU A 8 16.37 -28.01 11.27
C GLU A 8 15.84 -26.62 11.60
N THR A 9 15.89 -25.71 10.63
CA THR A 9 15.09 -24.50 10.62
C THR A 9 13.63 -24.95 10.57
N MET A 10 13.04 -25.22 11.74
CA MET A 10 11.60 -25.30 11.90
C MET A 10 11.03 -23.96 11.44
N SER A 11 10.59 -23.91 10.19
CA SER A 11 9.76 -22.85 9.66
C SER A 11 8.39 -23.00 10.29
N TYR A 12 8.24 -22.55 11.54
CA TYR A 12 6.92 -22.31 12.10
C TYR A 12 6.15 -21.44 11.10
N PRO A 13 4.92 -21.81 10.70
CA PRO A 13 4.12 -20.98 9.82
C PRO A 13 4.04 -19.61 10.48
N ASN A 14 4.55 -18.58 9.78
CA ASN A 14 4.46 -17.22 10.26
C ASN A 14 2.97 -16.94 10.48
N SER A 15 2.55 -16.81 11.74
CA SER A 15 1.16 -16.54 12.14
C SER A 15 0.64 -15.30 11.39
N ASP A 16 1.55 -14.40 11.04
CA ASP A 16 1.29 -13.17 10.32
C ASP A 16 1.26 -13.31 8.79
N SER A 17 1.63 -14.46 8.21
CA SER A 17 1.76 -14.65 6.74
C SER A 17 0.53 -14.17 5.96
N ARG A 18 -0.67 -14.47 6.45
CA ARG A 18 -1.93 -13.99 5.85
C ARG A 18 -2.08 -12.47 5.92
N ILE A 19 -1.79 -11.88 7.08
CA ILE A 19 -1.83 -10.43 7.30
C ILE A 19 -0.82 -9.75 6.38
N LEU A 20 0.38 -10.34 6.23
CA LEU A 20 1.42 -9.86 5.32
C LEU A 20 0.98 -9.96 3.86
N CYS A 21 0.30 -11.04 3.44
CA CYS A 21 -0.28 -11.18 2.10
C CYS A 21 -1.37 -10.13 1.82
N ASP A 22 -2.23 -9.83 2.80
CA ASP A 22 -3.27 -8.79 2.67
C ASP A 22 -2.63 -7.41 2.49
N MET A 23 -1.64 -7.08 3.32
CA MET A 23 -0.88 -5.84 3.21
C MET A 23 -0.12 -5.75 1.89
N LEU A 24 0.52 -6.85 1.48
CA LEU A 24 1.26 -6.95 0.22
C LEU A 24 0.35 -6.65 -0.96
N SER A 25 -0.82 -7.30 -1.03
CA SER A 25 -1.79 -7.10 -2.10
C SER A 25 -2.23 -5.64 -2.21
N MET A 26 -2.63 -5.03 -1.08
CA MET A 26 -3.03 -3.61 -1.06
C MET A 26 -1.89 -2.65 -1.45
N CYS A 27 -0.67 -2.93 -1.00
CA CYS A 27 0.50 -2.12 -1.34
C CYS A 27 0.90 -2.28 -2.80
N PHE A 28 0.77 -3.48 -3.36
CA PHE A 28 1.05 -3.74 -4.77
C PHE A 28 0.04 -3.04 -5.68
N ASP A 29 -1.25 -3.08 -5.34
CA ASP A 29 -2.28 -2.30 -6.04
C ASP A 29 -2.00 -0.79 -5.97
N GLY A 30 -1.57 -0.31 -4.79
CA GLY A 30 -1.10 1.05 -4.60
C GLY A 30 0.08 1.38 -5.51
N PHE A 31 1.10 0.52 -5.58
CA PHE A 31 2.23 0.70 -6.49
C PHE A 31 1.76 0.82 -7.95
N SER A 32 0.95 -0.14 -8.40
CA SER A 32 0.48 -0.24 -9.78
C SER A 32 -0.35 0.97 -10.17
N ALA A 33 -1.37 1.32 -9.38
CA ALA A 33 -2.26 2.43 -9.68
C ALA A 33 -1.53 3.78 -9.73
N ASN A 34 -0.61 4.04 -8.79
CA ASN A 34 0.16 5.26 -8.79
C ASN A 34 1.17 5.29 -9.96
N SER A 35 1.73 4.14 -10.37
CA SER A 35 2.60 4.05 -11.55
C SER A 35 1.83 4.32 -12.84
N THR A 36 0.65 3.72 -13.00
CA THR A 36 -0.25 3.95 -14.14
C THR A 36 -0.62 5.42 -14.23
N LEU A 37 -1.00 6.04 -13.12
CA LEU A 37 -1.40 7.43 -13.12
C LEU A 37 -0.22 8.37 -13.40
N TYR A 38 0.96 8.10 -12.85
CA TYR A 38 2.21 8.79 -13.19
C TYR A 38 2.48 8.81 -14.71
N GLY A 39 2.20 7.72 -15.41
CA GLY A 39 2.35 7.61 -16.86
C GLY A 39 1.31 8.39 -17.67
N ARG A 40 0.17 8.75 -17.06
CA ARG A 40 -0.96 9.42 -17.73
C ARG A 40 -1.05 10.92 -17.45
N VAL A 41 -0.70 11.37 -16.24
CA VAL A 41 -0.88 12.77 -15.85
C VAL A 41 0.10 13.71 -16.56
N SER A 42 -0.43 14.84 -17.05
CA SER A 42 0.34 15.87 -17.75
C SER A 42 0.98 16.89 -16.82
N ASN A 43 0.38 17.15 -15.65
CA ASN A 43 0.89 18.16 -14.72
C ASN A 43 2.09 17.65 -13.90
N THR A 44 3.14 18.49 -13.83
CA THR A 44 4.42 18.15 -13.18
C THR A 44 4.29 17.81 -11.70
N LEU A 45 3.41 18.50 -10.98
CA LEU A 45 3.20 18.28 -9.54
C LEU A 45 2.71 16.86 -9.28
N ASP A 46 1.61 16.47 -9.93
CA ASP A 46 1.02 15.14 -9.78
C ASP A 46 1.96 14.06 -10.28
N LYS A 47 2.64 14.31 -11.41
CA LYS A 47 3.61 13.37 -11.97
C LYS A 47 4.69 13.04 -10.96
N HIS A 48 5.29 14.05 -10.31
CA HIS A 48 6.31 13.83 -9.28
C HIS A 48 5.77 13.06 -8.08
N ILE A 49 4.55 13.38 -7.66
CA ILE A 49 3.94 12.77 -6.47
C ILE A 49 3.59 11.32 -6.71
N PHE A 50 2.90 11.01 -7.81
CA PHE A 50 2.52 9.63 -8.13
C PHE A 50 3.74 8.76 -8.39
N LYS A 51 4.82 9.30 -8.96
CA LYS A 51 6.11 8.60 -9.05
C LYS A 51 6.66 8.25 -7.66
N LYS A 52 6.69 9.22 -6.73
CA LYS A 52 7.20 9.00 -5.37
C LYS A 52 6.34 8.01 -4.58
N VAL A 53 5.02 8.17 -4.61
CA VAL A 53 4.08 7.29 -3.92
C VAL A 53 4.17 5.87 -4.47
N SER A 54 4.23 5.72 -5.81
CA SER A 54 4.45 4.43 -6.46
C SER A 54 5.75 3.77 -5.98
N SER A 55 6.86 4.52 -5.94
CA SER A 55 8.14 3.99 -5.45
C SER A 55 8.11 3.58 -3.97
N LEU A 56 7.37 4.29 -3.12
CA LEU A 56 7.25 3.94 -1.70
C LEU A 56 6.41 2.67 -1.52
N TYR A 57 5.27 2.57 -2.21
CA TYR A 57 4.47 1.35 -2.21
C TYR A 57 5.22 0.15 -2.76
N ARG A 58 6.01 0.32 -3.84
CA ARG A 58 6.83 -0.77 -4.40
C ARG A 58 7.83 -1.30 -3.36
N ARG A 59 8.57 -0.40 -2.72
CA ARG A 59 9.55 -0.77 -1.68
C ARG A 59 8.87 -1.44 -0.48
N LEU A 60 7.70 -0.95 -0.08
CA LEU A 60 6.94 -1.56 1.00
C LEU A 60 6.45 -2.97 0.60
N ALA A 61 5.94 -3.15 -0.62
CA ALA A 61 5.54 -4.45 -1.14
C ALA A 61 6.73 -5.43 -1.20
N GLU A 62 7.90 -4.99 -1.67
CA GLU A 62 9.14 -5.79 -1.66
C GLU A 62 9.52 -6.25 -0.23
N ARG A 63 9.40 -5.35 0.76
CA ARG A 63 9.67 -5.67 2.18
C ARG A 63 8.66 -6.64 2.77
N LEU A 64 7.37 -6.45 2.46
CA LEU A 64 6.30 -7.36 2.88
C LEU A 64 6.50 -8.75 2.29
N LEU A 65 6.85 -8.84 1.00
CA LEU A 65 7.14 -10.10 0.32
C LEU A 65 8.28 -10.88 1.01
N TYR A 66 9.34 -10.19 1.43
CA TYR A 66 10.42 -10.81 2.20
C TYR A 66 9.93 -11.38 3.54
N GLY A 67 8.99 -10.70 4.21
CA GLY A 67 8.40 -11.14 5.48
C GLY A 67 7.38 -12.28 5.36
N VAL A 68 6.72 -12.43 4.20
CA VAL A 68 5.73 -13.51 3.96
C VAL A 68 6.40 -14.89 4.10
N GLY A 69 7.63 -15.04 3.60
CA GLY A 69 8.31 -16.34 3.59
C GLY A 69 7.57 -17.33 2.69
N ALA A 70 7.01 -18.39 3.28
CA ALA A 70 6.16 -19.34 2.56
C ALA A 70 4.73 -18.79 2.39
N LEU A 71 4.13 -19.03 1.22
CA LEU A 71 2.72 -18.67 1.01
C LEU A 71 1.82 -19.45 1.96
N PRO A 72 0.81 -18.79 2.57
CA PRO A 72 -0.16 -19.49 3.40
C PRO A 72 -0.97 -20.48 2.55
N GLU A 73 -1.39 -21.59 3.16
CA GLU A 73 -2.32 -22.52 2.52
C GLU A 73 -3.61 -21.80 2.13
N ASP A 74 -4.09 -22.08 0.92
CA ASP A 74 -5.40 -21.61 0.48
C ASP A 74 -6.49 -22.32 1.30
N THR A 75 -7.15 -21.55 2.15
CA THR A 75 -8.23 -22.04 3.02
C THR A 75 -9.61 -21.70 2.49
N GLY A 76 -9.72 -21.20 1.25
CA GLY A 76 -10.98 -20.74 0.66
C GLY A 76 -11.61 -19.54 1.38
N THR A 77 -10.92 -18.98 2.38
CA THR A 77 -11.38 -17.85 3.20
C THR A 77 -10.36 -16.72 3.08
N MET A 78 -10.59 -15.83 2.12
CA MET A 78 -9.77 -14.63 1.91
C MET A 78 -10.38 -13.45 2.64
N ASN A 79 -9.54 -12.58 3.19
CA ASN A 79 -9.96 -11.25 3.62
C ASN A 79 -10.46 -10.48 2.38
N PRO A 80 -11.68 -9.91 2.39
CA PRO A 80 -12.19 -9.17 1.25
C PRO A 80 -11.58 -7.76 1.10
N GLU A 81 -10.92 -7.24 2.13
CA GLU A 81 -10.40 -5.85 2.11
C GLU A 81 -9.42 -5.57 0.96
N PRO A 82 -8.42 -6.42 0.66
CA PRO A 82 -7.56 -6.23 -0.50
C PRO A 82 -8.35 -6.16 -1.81
N GLY A 83 -9.35 -7.03 -1.98
CA GLY A 83 -10.23 -7.02 -3.17
C GLY A 83 -11.01 -5.72 -3.31
N TYR A 84 -11.53 -5.16 -2.21
CA TYR A 84 -12.20 -3.86 -2.24
C TYR A 84 -11.26 -2.71 -2.60
N ILE A 85 -10.00 -2.76 -2.16
CA ILE A 85 -8.97 -1.79 -2.52
C ILE A 85 -8.62 -1.88 -4.01
N ALA A 86 -8.44 -3.10 -4.54
CA ALA A 86 -8.17 -3.33 -5.96
C ALA A 86 -9.29 -2.71 -6.83
N ILE A 87 -10.54 -3.00 -6.50
CA ILE A 87 -11.72 -2.44 -7.18
C ILE A 87 -11.75 -0.91 -7.07
N ALA A 88 -11.44 -0.35 -5.89
CA ALA A 88 -11.42 1.09 -5.69
C ALA A 88 -10.35 1.78 -6.54
N TYR A 89 -9.14 1.21 -6.65
CA TYR A 89 -8.10 1.72 -7.54
C TYR A 89 -8.50 1.61 -9.01
N LEU A 90 -9.06 0.48 -9.43
CA LEU A 90 -9.53 0.29 -10.80
C LEU A 90 -10.61 1.33 -11.17
N SER A 91 -11.60 1.52 -10.28
CA SER A 91 -12.64 2.55 -10.44
C SER A 91 -12.06 3.97 -10.48
N ALA A 92 -11.03 4.25 -9.68
CA ALA A 92 -10.35 5.54 -9.68
C ALA A 92 -9.59 5.80 -10.98
N LEU A 93 -8.91 4.79 -11.54
CA LEU A 93 -8.13 4.88 -12.78
C LEU A 93 -9.01 4.99 -14.03
N ASN A 94 -10.22 4.43 -13.98
CA ASN A 94 -11.21 4.50 -15.07
C ASN A 94 -12.08 5.76 -14.99
N ALA A 95 -11.92 6.60 -13.95
CA ALA A 95 -12.63 7.86 -13.87
C ALA A 95 -12.11 8.86 -14.94
N PRO A 96 -12.92 9.86 -15.34
CA PRO A 96 -12.45 10.94 -16.20
C PRO A 96 -11.18 11.59 -15.67
N GLU A 97 -10.27 12.01 -16.57
CA GLU A 97 -8.93 12.48 -16.22
C GLU A 97 -8.92 13.55 -15.13
N LYS A 98 -9.87 14.51 -15.18
CA LYS A 98 -10.03 15.56 -14.16
C LYS A 98 -10.27 15.05 -12.74
N TYR A 99 -10.75 13.80 -12.57
CA TYR A 99 -11.05 13.19 -11.28
C TYR A 99 -10.11 12.04 -10.91
N ALA A 100 -9.39 11.47 -11.87
CA ALA A 100 -8.54 10.30 -11.64
C ALA A 100 -7.52 10.58 -10.52
N SER A 101 -6.84 11.73 -10.55
CA SER A 101 -5.85 12.08 -9.52
C SER A 101 -6.43 12.24 -8.12
N SER A 102 -7.58 12.89 -7.97
CA SER A 102 -8.19 13.06 -6.64
C SER A 102 -8.72 11.73 -6.10
N ARG A 103 -9.28 10.87 -6.96
CA ARG A 103 -9.77 9.54 -6.58
C ARG A 103 -8.62 8.60 -6.19
N VAL A 104 -7.55 8.52 -6.97
CA VAL A 104 -6.39 7.68 -6.62
C VAL A 104 -5.77 8.13 -5.29
N MET A 105 -5.66 9.44 -5.04
CA MET A 105 -5.22 9.93 -3.73
C MET A 105 -6.18 9.49 -2.60
N SER A 106 -7.50 9.58 -2.81
CA SER A 106 -8.51 9.07 -1.86
C SER A 106 -8.28 7.60 -1.50
N VAL A 107 -8.03 6.76 -2.50
CA VAL A 107 -7.74 5.34 -2.29
C VAL A 107 -6.39 5.14 -1.57
N ASN A 108 -5.36 5.94 -1.88
CA ASN A 108 -4.10 5.88 -1.14
C ASN A 108 -4.28 6.15 0.36
N TRP A 109 -5.04 7.17 0.77
CA TRP A 109 -5.33 7.40 2.19
C TRP A 109 -6.11 6.25 2.83
N GLN A 110 -6.98 5.61 2.06
CA GLN A 110 -7.72 4.42 2.49
C GLN A 110 -6.80 3.21 2.73
N VAL A 111 -5.82 2.98 1.85
CA VAL A 111 -4.82 1.92 2.02
C VAL A 111 -3.98 2.17 3.27
N ILE A 112 -3.47 3.39 3.47
CA ILE A 112 -2.68 3.76 4.65
C ILE A 112 -3.41 3.41 5.95
N LYS A 113 -4.71 3.74 6.03
CA LYS A 113 -5.53 3.45 7.20
C LYS A 113 -5.72 1.94 7.42
N ARG A 114 -5.96 1.17 6.35
CA ARG A 114 -6.20 -0.28 6.43
C ARG A 114 -4.92 -1.04 6.77
N VAL A 115 -3.84 -0.79 6.04
CA VAL A 115 -2.51 -1.36 6.34
C VAL A 115 -2.09 -0.97 7.76
N GLY A 116 -2.29 0.29 8.17
CA GLY A 116 -1.99 0.73 9.53
C GLY A 116 -2.80 0.02 10.64
N LYS A 117 -3.97 -0.55 10.33
CA LYS A 117 -4.70 -1.43 11.26
C LYS A 117 -4.09 -2.82 11.31
N LEU A 118 -3.79 -3.40 10.14
CA LEU A 118 -3.18 -4.73 10.03
C LEU A 118 -1.79 -4.79 10.69
N VAL A 119 -0.99 -3.73 10.54
CA VAL A 119 0.34 -3.63 11.18
C VAL A 119 0.28 -3.77 12.70
N ARG A 120 -0.81 -3.32 13.34
CA ARG A 120 -0.97 -3.42 14.81
C ARG A 120 -1.17 -4.86 15.27
N LEU A 121 -1.58 -5.75 14.38
CA LEU A 121 -1.81 -7.16 14.63
C LEU A 121 -0.53 -7.99 14.54
N LEU A 122 0.53 -7.44 13.93
CA LEU A 122 1.80 -8.15 13.77
C LEU A 122 2.48 -8.39 15.12
N ASP A 123 3.07 -9.57 15.28
CA ASP A 123 3.81 -9.93 16.48
C ASP A 123 5.20 -9.25 16.48
N ASP A 124 5.88 -9.23 15.33
CA ASP A 124 7.18 -8.56 15.17
C ASP A 124 7.03 -7.04 15.14
N LYS A 125 7.33 -6.39 16.28
CA LYS A 125 7.23 -4.94 16.43
C LYS A 125 8.30 -4.16 15.67
N LEU A 126 9.48 -4.73 15.44
CA LEU A 126 10.54 -4.06 14.67
C LEU A 126 10.16 -4.01 13.19
N PHE A 127 9.63 -5.12 12.67
CA PHE A 127 9.12 -5.17 11.32
C PHE A 127 7.87 -4.27 11.15
N ALA A 128 6.95 -4.29 12.12
CA ALA A 128 5.80 -3.40 12.15
C ALA A 128 6.20 -1.92 12.07
N ASN A 129 7.19 -1.48 12.85
CA ASN A 129 7.69 -0.10 12.82
C ASN A 129 8.23 0.29 11.44
N THR A 130 8.95 -0.62 10.78
CA THR A 130 9.45 -0.39 9.41
C THR A 130 8.28 -0.13 8.45
N ILE A 131 7.18 -0.88 8.56
CA ILE A 131 5.98 -0.67 7.74
C ILE A 131 5.37 0.71 8.06
N ILE A 132 5.25 1.07 9.34
CA ILE A 132 4.73 2.39 9.75
C ILE A 132 5.55 3.53 9.15
N ASP A 133 6.87 3.45 9.12
CA ASP A 133 7.72 4.50 8.55
C ASP A 133 7.41 4.76 7.07
N TYR A 134 7.18 3.69 6.29
CA TYR A 134 6.73 3.82 4.90
C TYR A 134 5.35 4.47 4.81
N LEU A 135 4.39 4.05 5.65
CA LEU A 135 3.04 4.62 5.66
C LEU A 135 3.05 6.11 6.01
N VAL A 136 3.85 6.53 6.99
CA VAL A 136 4.04 7.93 7.37
C VAL A 136 4.62 8.73 6.21
N CYS A 137 5.66 8.21 5.54
CA CYS A 137 6.24 8.87 4.37
C CYS A 137 5.21 9.09 3.25
N ILE A 138 4.39 8.09 2.95
CA ILE A 138 3.32 8.20 1.95
C ILE A 138 2.29 9.23 2.40
N GLN A 139 1.85 9.17 3.66
CA GLN A 139 0.85 10.08 4.21
C GLN A 139 1.30 11.54 4.12
N VAL A 140 2.52 11.84 4.56
CA VAL A 140 3.09 13.20 4.52
C VAL A 140 3.14 13.73 3.08
N LEU A 141 3.51 12.91 2.11
CA LEU A 141 3.50 13.32 0.70
C LEU A 141 2.09 13.67 0.22
N LEU A 142 1.10 12.83 0.51
CA LEU A 142 -0.28 13.05 0.10
C LEU A 142 -0.89 14.30 0.77
N ASP A 143 -0.65 14.48 2.06
CA ASP A 143 -1.17 15.61 2.82
C ASP A 143 -0.58 16.93 2.32
N ASN A 144 0.72 16.97 2.03
CA ASN A 144 1.37 18.13 1.41
C ASN A 144 0.73 18.52 0.07
N VAL A 145 0.37 17.53 -0.75
CA VAL A 145 -0.27 17.79 -2.05
C VAL A 145 -1.69 18.25 -1.89
N ARG A 146 -2.43 17.67 -0.95
CA ARG A 146 -3.78 18.13 -0.59
C ARG A 146 -3.74 19.59 -0.14
N HIS A 147 -2.76 19.99 0.67
CA HIS A 147 -2.57 21.37 1.08
C HIS A 147 -2.25 22.30 -0.11
N ARG A 148 -1.34 21.91 -1.00
CA ARG A 148 -1.00 22.69 -2.21
C ARG A 148 -2.19 22.86 -3.15
N ARG A 149 -2.96 21.79 -3.39
CA ARG A 149 -4.17 21.84 -4.24
C ARG A 149 -5.25 22.72 -3.64
N LYS A 150 -5.45 22.67 -2.32
CA LYS A 150 -6.36 23.58 -1.60
C LYS A 150 -5.93 25.04 -1.77
N ALA A 151 -4.64 25.34 -1.58
CA ALA A 151 -4.11 26.70 -1.75
C ALA A 151 -4.30 27.23 -3.19
N ALA A 152 -4.16 26.36 -4.19
CA ALA A 152 -4.36 26.68 -5.60
C ALA A 152 -5.84 26.70 -6.05
N LYS A 153 -6.82 26.52 -5.15
CA LYS A 153 -8.25 26.38 -5.46
C LYS A 153 -8.58 25.26 -6.47
N LEU A 154 -7.73 24.25 -6.58
CA LEU A 154 -7.90 23.11 -7.50
C LEU A 154 -8.77 21.98 -6.91
N MET A 155 -9.47 22.25 -5.81
CA MET A 155 -10.34 21.29 -5.13
C MET A 155 -11.80 21.59 -5.49
N GLU A 156 -12.23 21.19 -6.68
CA GLU A 156 -13.66 21.08 -6.98
C GLU A 156 -14.15 19.69 -6.58
N GLY A 157 -14.88 19.65 -5.46
CA GLY A 157 -15.46 18.44 -4.89
C GLY A 157 -15.85 18.66 -3.44
N LYS A 158 -17.07 19.14 -3.22
CA LYS A 158 -17.71 19.21 -1.91
C LYS A 158 -17.72 17.80 -1.29
N TYR A 159 -16.83 17.54 -0.33
CA TYR A 159 -17.07 16.53 0.69
C TYR A 159 -17.57 17.28 1.93
N ARG A 160 -18.89 17.32 2.09
CA ARG A 160 -19.53 17.67 3.37
C ARG A 160 -19.14 16.59 4.39
N ALA A 161 -18.94 17.06 5.62
CA ALA A 161 -18.64 16.29 6.82
C ALA A 161 -19.64 15.15 7.07
#